data_AF-A0A847L9X6-F1
#
_entry.id   AF-A0A847L9X6-F1
#
_cell.length_a   1.000
_cell.length_b   1.000
_cell.length_c   1.000
_cell.angle_alpha   90.00
_cell.angle_beta   90.00
_cell.angle_gamma   90.00
#
_symmetry.space_group_name_H-M   'P 1'
#
loop_
_entity.id
_entity.type
_entity.pdbx_description
1 polymer ?
#
loop_
_entity_poly.entity_id
_entity_poly.type
_entity_poly.pdbx_seq_one_letter_code
_entity_poly.pdbx_strand_id
1 'polypeptide(L)'
;MDSYQITSRIVDQIVVFSVRGYFSSDAGNEIYDALDGLHAKGIRVFVLDFADCQMFNSTGVAVLLDISGKVREEWHAELFFDGLNEICFQTLRMTGLMTNADRTLFRQKFPNLGKSAPPKPFKLRP
;
A
#
# COMPACT_ATOMS: atom_id res chain seq x y z
N MET A 1 -6.94 -18.16 9.60
CA MET A 1 -6.88 -16.71 9.37
C MET A 1 -5.48 -16.28 9.74
N ASP A 2 -4.71 -15.82 8.76
CA ASP A 2 -3.40 -15.24 9.04
C ASP A 2 -3.61 -13.90 9.73
N SER A 3 -2.91 -13.65 10.83
CA SER A 3 -3.06 -12.39 11.56
C SER A 3 -2.41 -11.24 10.79
N TYR A 4 -3.18 -10.19 10.52
CA TYR A 4 -2.68 -8.94 9.94
C TYR A 4 -3.10 -7.74 10.79
N GLN A 5 -2.40 -6.61 10.62
CA GLN A 5 -2.82 -5.31 11.14
C GLN A 5 -2.59 -4.24 10.09
N ILE A 6 -3.57 -3.35 9.92
CA ILE A 6 -3.46 -2.18 9.05
C ILE A 6 -3.55 -0.92 9.91
N THR A 7 -2.65 0.02 9.64
CA THR A 7 -2.77 1.39 10.16
C THR A 7 -2.64 2.34 8.99
N SER A 8 -3.32 3.48 9.06
CA SER A 8 -3.22 4.51 8.03
C SER A 8 -2.85 5.86 8.61
N ARG A 9 -2.22 6.67 7.76
CA ARG A 9 -1.85 8.06 8.06
C ARG A 9 -1.98 8.92 6.83
N ILE A 10 -2.31 10.20 7.02
CA ILE A 10 -2.35 11.20 5.95
C ILE A 10 -1.33 12.28 6.27
N VAL A 11 -0.44 12.57 5.32
CA VAL A 11 0.57 13.63 5.40
C VAL A 11 0.59 14.33 4.05
N ASP A 12 0.34 15.64 4.01
CA ASP A 12 0.38 16.45 2.78
C ASP A 12 -0.40 15.85 1.60
N GLN A 13 -1.66 15.43 1.83
CA GLN A 13 -2.54 14.78 0.83
C GLN A 13 -2.05 13.42 0.30
N ILE A 14 -1.03 12.83 0.94
CA ILE A 14 -0.55 11.47 0.70
C ILE A 14 -1.08 10.60 1.83
N VAL A 15 -1.77 9.50 1.48
CA VAL A 15 -2.10 8.47 2.47
C VAL A 15 -1.08 7.34 2.41
N VAL A 16 -0.62 6.92 3.59
CA VAL A 16 0.23 5.75 3.76
C VAL A 16 -0.52 4.73 4.60
N PHE A 17 -0.68 3.53 4.06
CA PHE A 17 -1.18 2.35 4.75
C PHE A 17 0.00 1.47 5.14
N SER A 18 0.26 1.30 6.43
CA SER A 18 1.27 0.36 6.92
C SER A 18 0.62 -0.97 7.24
N VAL A 19 1.13 -2.04 6.63
CA VAL A 19 0.63 -3.41 6.78
C VAL A 19 1.63 -4.23 7.57
N ARG A 20 1.15 -4.90 8.62
CA ARG A 20 1.93 -5.83 9.45
C ARG A 20 1.39 -7.25 9.32
N GLY A 21 2.28 -8.24 9.31
CA GLY A 21 1.91 -9.65 9.25
C GLY A 21 1.80 -10.18 7.82
N TYR A 22 0.75 -10.95 7.52
CA TYR A 22 0.54 -11.55 6.19
C TYR A 22 -0.47 -10.73 5.38
N PHE A 23 -0.17 -10.51 4.10
CA PHE A 23 -1.11 -9.86 3.19
C PHE A 23 -1.96 -10.93 2.47
N SER A 24 -3.27 -10.88 2.70
CA SER A 24 -4.29 -11.74 2.10
C SER A 24 -5.37 -10.91 1.42
N SER A 25 -6.39 -11.57 0.85
CA SER A 25 -7.58 -10.88 0.34
C SER A 25 -8.27 -10.02 1.40
N ASP A 26 -8.31 -10.47 2.66
CA ASP A 26 -8.99 -9.75 3.74
C ASP A 26 -8.31 -8.39 4.00
N ALA A 27 -6.98 -8.41 4.16
CA ALA A 27 -6.18 -7.19 4.30
C ALA A 27 -6.28 -6.29 3.05
N GLY A 28 -6.28 -6.89 1.86
CA GLY A 28 -6.39 -6.14 0.61
C GLY A 28 -7.74 -5.45 0.44
N ASN A 29 -8.83 -6.13 0.76
CA ASN A 29 -10.18 -5.57 0.65
C ASN A 29 -10.40 -4.43 1.64
N GLU A 30 -9.90 -4.56 2.87
CA GLU A 30 -9.94 -3.46 3.86
C GLU A 30 -9.23 -2.20 3.36
N ILE A 31 -8.07 -2.37 2.69
CA ILE A 31 -7.36 -1.24 2.05
C ILE A 31 -8.17 -0.71 0.87
N TYR A 32 -8.72 -1.58 0.02
CA TYR A 32 -9.51 -1.18 -1.15
C TYR A 32 -10.66 -0.25 -0.77
N ASP A 33 -11.46 -0.64 0.24
CA ASP A 33 -12.59 0.15 0.72
C ASP A 33 -12.14 1.50 1.28
N ALA A 34 -11.02 1.52 2.01
CA ALA A 34 -10.44 2.76 2.53
C ALA A 34 -9.93 3.67 1.41
N LEU A 35 -9.31 3.10 0.37
CA LEU A 35 -8.80 3.84 -0.78
C LEU A 35 -9.94 4.54 -1.53
N ASP A 36 -11.05 3.85 -1.80
CA ASP A 36 -12.20 4.42 -2.51
C ASP A 36 -12.77 5.64 -1.77
N GLY A 37 -12.97 5.50 -0.45
CA GLY A 37 -13.45 6.60 0.39
C GLY A 37 -12.49 7.79 0.48
N LEU A 38 -11.18 7.57 0.39
CA LEU A 38 -10.17 8.64 0.38
C LEU A 38 -10.05 9.30 -1.00
N HIS A 39 -10.16 8.51 -2.07
CA HIS A 39 -10.19 9.01 -3.43
C HIS A 39 -11.38 9.95 -3.65
N ALA A 40 -12.57 9.58 -3.16
CA ALA A 40 -13.76 10.43 -3.19
C ALA A 40 -13.56 11.78 -2.47
N LYS A 41 -12.63 11.84 -1.50
CA LYS A 41 -12.27 13.06 -0.76
C LYS A 41 -11.15 13.88 -1.40
N GLY A 42 -10.70 13.51 -2.59
CA GLY A 42 -9.70 14.26 -3.35
C GLY A 42 -8.25 13.78 -3.17
N ILE A 43 -7.99 12.74 -2.36
CA ILE A 43 -6.64 12.16 -2.26
C ILE A 43 -6.30 11.45 -3.56
N ARG A 44 -5.07 11.65 -4.05
CA ARG A 44 -4.58 11.11 -5.33
C ARG A 44 -3.24 10.40 -5.22
N VAL A 45 -2.64 10.37 -4.03
CA VAL A 45 -1.35 9.70 -3.81
C VAL A 45 -1.49 8.70 -2.67
N PHE A 46 -1.31 7.43 -3.01
CA PHE A 46 -1.51 6.29 -2.14
C PHE A 46 -0.22 5.50 -2.00
N VAL A 47 0.13 5.12 -0.78
CA VAL A 47 1.33 4.35 -0.47
C VAL A 47 0.92 3.13 0.36
N LEU A 48 1.29 1.94 -0.10
CA LEU A 48 1.21 0.73 0.70
C LEU A 48 2.62 0.41 1.20
N ASP A 49 2.81 0.55 2.51
CA ASP A 49 4.05 0.30 3.22
C ASP A 49 4.03 -1.10 3.84
N PHE A 50 4.93 -1.94 3.34
CA PHE A 50 5.06 -3.35 3.69
C PHE A 50 6.29 -3.63 4.56
N ALA A 51 6.87 -2.62 5.22
CA ALA A 51 8.07 -2.78 6.06
C ALA A 51 7.96 -3.89 7.12
N ASP A 52 6.77 -4.06 7.68
CA ASP A 52 6.45 -5.05 8.71
C ASP A 52 5.64 -6.25 8.15
N CYS A 53 5.50 -6.34 6.82
CA CYS A 53 4.82 -7.44 6.15
C CYS A 53 5.80 -8.58 5.88
N GLN A 54 5.42 -9.79 6.26
CA GLN A 54 6.24 -10.98 6.11
C GLN A 54 6.14 -11.57 4.71
N MET A 55 4.91 -11.71 4.19
CA MET A 55 4.66 -12.39 2.93
C MET A 55 3.29 -12.03 2.36
N PHE A 56 3.17 -12.13 1.04
CA PHE A 56 1.91 -12.09 0.32
C PHE A 56 1.47 -13.51 -0.03
N ASN A 57 0.21 -13.85 0.22
CA ASN A 57 -0.37 -15.06 -0.35
C ASN A 57 -0.97 -14.77 -1.75
N SER A 58 -1.35 -15.80 -2.49
CA SER A 58 -1.88 -15.66 -3.86
C SER A 58 -3.12 -14.76 -3.93
N THR A 59 -4.02 -14.85 -2.94
CA THR A 59 -5.22 -14.02 -2.87
C THR A 59 -4.90 -12.55 -2.60
N GLY A 60 -3.89 -12.27 -1.77
CA GLY A 60 -3.40 -10.92 -1.53
C GLY A 60 -2.79 -10.30 -2.79
N VAL A 61 -2.01 -11.07 -3.55
CA VAL A 61 -1.45 -10.62 -4.83
C VAL A 61 -2.56 -10.29 -5.84
N ALA A 62 -3.61 -11.11 -5.92
CA ALA A 62 -4.75 -10.84 -6.79
C ALA A 62 -5.41 -9.50 -6.46
N VAL A 63 -5.65 -9.23 -5.17
CA VAL A 63 -6.23 -7.94 -4.74
C VAL A 63 -5.29 -6.76 -5.02
N LEU A 64 -3.97 -6.93 -4.92
CA LEU A 64 -3.02 -5.86 -5.29
C LEU A 64 -3.06 -5.53 -6.79
N LEU A 65 -3.31 -6.52 -7.65
CA LEU A 65 -3.51 -6.29 -9.08
C LEU A 65 -4.76 -5.44 -9.33
N ASP A 66 -5.88 -5.81 -8.68
CA ASP A 66 -7.14 -5.08 -8.78
C ASP A 66 -7.01 -3.65 -8.25
N ILE A 67 -6.38 -3.46 -7.07
CA ILE A 67 -6.08 -2.13 -6.51
C ILE A 67 -5.24 -1.32 -7.49
N SER A 68 -4.22 -1.92 -8.08
CA SER A 68 -3.31 -1.21 -8.98
C SER A 68 -3.99 -0.75 -10.26
N GLY A 69 -4.81 -1.62 -10.88
CA GLY A 69 -5.63 -1.27 -12.04
C GLY A 69 -6.61 -0.15 -11.70
N LYS A 70 -7.35 -0.30 -10.60
CA LYS A 70 -8.31 0.70 -10.12
C LYS A 70 -7.66 2.07 -9.91
N VAL A 71 -6.55 2.12 -9.16
CA VAL A 71 -5.89 3.38 -8.81
C VAL A 71 -5.27 4.06 -10.03
N ARG A 72 -4.58 3.31 -10.89
CA ARG A 72 -3.82 3.91 -12.01
C ARG A 72 -4.70 4.17 -13.23
N GLU A 73 -5.56 3.23 -13.58
CA GLU A 73 -6.31 3.26 -14.85
C GLU A 73 -7.65 3.97 -14.69
N GLU A 74 -8.38 3.72 -13.61
CA GLU A 74 -9.71 4.31 -13.42
C GLU A 74 -9.67 5.65 -12.65
N TRP A 75 -8.85 5.74 -11.61
CA TRP A 75 -8.77 6.95 -10.78
C TRP A 75 -7.72 7.96 -11.25
N HIS A 76 -6.85 7.56 -12.18
CA HIS A 76 -5.69 8.35 -12.62
C HIS A 76 -4.88 8.91 -11.44
N ALA A 77 -4.75 8.10 -10.39
CA ALA A 77 -4.04 8.42 -9.16
C ALA A 77 -2.72 7.63 -9.08
N GLU A 78 -1.87 8.04 -8.15
CA GLU A 78 -0.56 7.42 -7.95
C GLU A 78 -0.60 6.37 -6.85
N LEU A 79 -0.06 5.18 -7.16
CA LEU A 79 0.12 4.08 -6.21
C LEU A 79 1.59 3.71 -6.09
N PHE A 80 2.08 3.72 -4.87
CA PHE A 80 3.44 3.29 -4.52
C PHE A 80 3.41 2.09 -3.57
N PHE A 81 4.38 1.18 -3.78
CA PHE A 81 4.71 0.11 -2.85
C PHE A 81 6.07 0.44 -2.20
N ASP A 82 6.13 0.53 -0.88
CA ASP A 82 7.37 0.75 -0.12
C ASP A 82 7.56 -0.33 0.95
N GLY A 83 8.75 -0.40 1.54
CA GLY A 83 9.04 -1.28 2.67
C GLY A 83 9.13 -2.77 2.33
N LEU A 84 9.10 -3.13 1.04
CA LEU A 84 9.10 -4.54 0.63
C LEU A 84 10.39 -5.27 1.05
N ASN A 85 10.21 -6.37 1.77
CA ASN A 85 11.24 -7.39 1.89
C ASN A 85 11.49 -8.07 0.52
N GLU A 86 12.56 -8.85 0.42
CA GLU A 86 12.96 -9.41 -0.88
C GLU A 86 11.92 -10.37 -1.45
N ILE A 87 11.28 -11.20 -0.61
CA ILE A 87 10.24 -12.14 -1.07
C ILE A 87 9.05 -11.38 -1.65
N CYS A 88 8.53 -10.41 -0.92
CA CYS A 88 7.39 -9.59 -1.36
C CYS A 88 7.71 -8.83 -2.65
N PHE A 89 8.92 -8.26 -2.74
CA PHE A 89 9.38 -7.59 -3.95
C PHE A 89 9.45 -8.54 -5.15
N GLN A 90 10.02 -9.73 -4.98
CA GLN A 90 10.06 -10.74 -6.04
C GLN A 90 8.67 -11.13 -6.50
N THR A 91 7.73 -11.35 -5.57
CA THR A 91 6.34 -11.67 -5.89
C THR A 91 5.69 -10.59 -6.76
N LEU A 92 5.79 -9.31 -6.38
CA LEU A 92 5.22 -8.21 -7.18
C LEU A 92 5.89 -8.09 -8.54
N ARG A 93 7.21 -8.27 -8.60
CA ARG A 93 7.95 -8.21 -9.86
C ARG A 93 7.53 -9.31 -10.83
N MET A 94 7.33 -10.54 -10.34
CA MET A 94 6.83 -11.65 -11.16
C MET A 94 5.44 -11.39 -11.74
N THR A 95 4.61 -10.61 -11.03
CA THR A 95 3.25 -10.24 -11.48
C THR A 95 3.23 -9.01 -12.40
N GLY A 96 4.38 -8.35 -12.60
CA GLY A 96 4.46 -7.11 -13.38
C GLY A 96 4.02 -5.85 -12.64
N LEU A 97 3.62 -5.95 -11.36
CA LEU A 97 3.22 -4.79 -10.55
C LEU A 97 4.37 -3.84 -10.22
N MET A 98 5.61 -4.32 -10.29
CA MET A 98 6.77 -3.57 -9.84
C MET A 98 8.03 -3.92 -10.63
N THR A 99 8.86 -2.91 -10.89
CA THR A 99 10.20 -3.04 -11.45
C THR A 99 11.26 -2.68 -10.41
N ASN A 100 12.55 -2.88 -10.74
CA ASN A 100 13.65 -2.47 -9.86
C ASN A 100 13.67 -0.95 -9.60
N ALA A 101 13.24 -0.14 -10.57
CA ALA A 101 13.22 1.32 -10.43
C ALA A 101 12.18 1.77 -9.38
N ASP A 102 11.03 1.10 -9.35
CA ASP A 102 9.90 1.45 -8.48
C ASP A 102 10.24 1.30 -6.99
N ARG A 103 11.21 0.44 -6.63
CA ARG A 103 11.59 0.12 -5.24
C ARG A 103 12.04 1.32 -4.42
N THR A 104 12.52 2.35 -5.09
CA THR A 104 12.99 3.58 -4.44
C THR A 104 12.22 4.81 -4.88
N LEU A 105 11.28 4.67 -5.81
CA LEU A 105 10.60 5.80 -6.46
C LEU A 105 9.83 6.65 -5.46
N PHE A 106 9.11 6.03 -4.53
CA PHE A 106 8.40 6.75 -3.47
C PHE A 106 9.36 7.60 -2.63
N ARG A 107 10.48 7.03 -2.17
CA ARG A 107 11.46 7.72 -1.34
C ARG A 107 12.21 8.80 -2.09
N GLN A 108 12.42 8.62 -3.39
CA GLN A 108 13.00 9.65 -4.27
C GLN A 108 12.04 10.82 -4.47
N LYS A 109 10.75 10.53 -4.69
CA LYS A 109 9.72 11.55 -4.94
C LYS A 109 9.31 12.29 -3.66
N PHE A 110 9.31 11.61 -2.51
CA PHE A 110 8.88 12.15 -1.22
C PHE A 110 9.93 11.92 -0.11
N PRO A 111 11.15 12.48 -0.24
CA PRO A 111 12.28 12.17 0.66
C PRO A 111 12.08 12.61 2.11
N ASN A 112 11.13 13.51 2.37
CA ASN A 112 10.83 14.03 3.70
C ASN A 112 9.71 13.25 4.41
N LEU A 113 8.94 12.42 3.70
CA LEU A 113 7.82 11.68 4.30
C LEU A 113 8.31 10.56 5.24
N GLY A 114 9.45 9.93 4.90
CA GLY A 114 10.09 8.89 5.72
C GLY A 114 10.81 9.40 6.97
N LYS A 115 10.98 10.73 7.12
CA LYS A 115 11.60 11.36 8.30
C LYS A 115 10.59 11.87 9.33
N SER A 116 9.30 11.87 8.98
CA SER A 116 8.23 12.26 9.89
C SER A 116 8.00 11.13 10.92
N ALA A 117 7.92 11.49 12.20
CA ALA A 117 7.64 10.56 13.29
C ALA A 117 6.43 9.66 12.97
N PRO A 118 6.41 8.38 13.42
CA PRO A 118 5.27 7.51 13.19
C PRO A 118 4.01 8.20 13.74
N PRO A 119 3.04 8.54 12.88
CA PRO A 119 1.85 9.21 13.36
C PRO A 119 0.95 8.22 14.08
N LYS A 120 0.08 8.79 14.90
CA LYS A 120 -0.84 8.03 15.74
C LYS A 120 -1.68 7.11 14.86
N PRO A 121 -1.83 5.82 15.24
CA PRO A 121 -2.61 4.87 14.47
C PRO A 121 -4.05 5.39 14.32
N PHE A 122 -4.48 5.65 13.09
CA PHE A 122 -5.89 5.80 12.79
C PHE A 122 -6.46 4.40 12.62
N LYS A 123 -7.38 4.00 13.50
CA LYS A 123 -8.16 2.78 13.30
C LYS A 123 -9.16 3.07 12.19
N LEU A 124 -9.05 2.37 11.06
CA LEU A 124 -10.18 2.19 10.16
C LEU A 124 -11.30 1.59 11.03
N ARG A 125 -12.41 2.33 11.20
CA ARG A 125 -13.48 1.88 12.08
C ARG A 125 -14.08 0.58 11.51
N PRO A 126 -14.52 -0.34 12.39
CA PRO A 126 -15.23 -1.55 11.98
C PRO A 126 -16.58 -1.22 11.32
#